data_AF-A0A1B7Z909-F1
#
_entry.id   AF-A0A1B7Z909-F1
#
_cell.length_a   1.000
_cell.length_b   1.000
_cell.length_c   1.000
_cell.angle_alpha   90.00
_cell.angle_beta   90.00
_cell.angle_gamma   90.00
#
_symmetry.space_group_name_H-M   'P 1'
#
loop_
_entity.id
_entity.type
_entity.pdbx_description
1 polymer ?
#
loop_
_entity_poly.entity_id
_entity_poly.type
_entity_poly.pdbx_seq_one_letter_code
_entity_poly.pdbx_strand_id
1 'polypeptide(L)'
;MLFVDATPVTHTVTVSATVANPFPPSISDEEGHNANTAAGDAAMTTLVGPGDVVTWQKGGNISSLDNIFEPVGTDLFIVDPSAENNGTWVGIIGSLPSGAEEAYSITYKIGGTTYTQDPRLRMQPKTK
;
A
#
# COMPACT_ATOMS: atom_id res chain seq x y z
N MET A 1 20.29 23.61 15.26
CA MET A 1 19.25 22.58 15.19
C MET A 1 19.38 21.96 13.82
N LEU A 2 20.01 20.78 13.71
CA LEU A 2 20.03 20.05 12.44
C LEU A 2 18.62 19.46 12.27
N PHE A 3 17.85 20.02 11.34
CA PHE A 3 16.69 19.32 10.82
C PHE A 3 17.25 18.18 9.98
N VAL A 4 17.14 16.95 10.46
CA VAL A 4 17.20 15.80 9.58
C VAL A 4 15.93 15.88 8.75
N ASP A 5 16.01 16.54 7.59
CA ASP A 5 15.05 16.27 6.51
C ASP A 5 15.12 14.76 6.30
N ALA A 6 14.06 14.05 6.70
CA ALA A 6 14.00 12.62 6.51
C ALA A 6 14.13 12.36 5.00
N THR A 7 15.23 11.73 4.61
CA THR A 7 15.44 11.33 3.22
C THR A 7 14.30 10.39 2.84
N PRO A 8 13.57 10.65 1.74
CA PRO A 8 12.56 9.72 1.26
C PRO A 8 13.09 8.30 1.17
N VAL A 9 12.31 7.35 1.65
CA VAL A 9 12.61 5.91 1.57
C VAL A 9 11.60 5.19 0.69
N THR A 10 11.96 3.97 0.27
CA THR A 10 11.06 3.10 -0.50
C THR A 10 10.46 2.05 0.42
N HIS A 11 9.13 1.99 0.47
CA HIS A 11 8.35 0.96 1.14
C HIS A 11 7.81 -0.06 0.15
N THR A 12 7.85 -1.34 0.49
CA THR A 12 7.35 -2.44 -0.33
C THR A 12 6.17 -3.11 0.34
N VAL A 13 5.01 -3.06 -0.32
CA VAL A 13 3.80 -3.78 0.08
C VAL A 13 3.63 -4.99 -0.84
N THR A 14 3.65 -6.18 -0.27
CA THR A 14 3.42 -7.43 -1.01
C THR A 14 1.99 -7.90 -0.82
N VAL A 15 1.28 -8.10 -1.93
CA VAL A 15 -0.07 -8.66 -1.96
C VAL A 15 0.02 -10.09 -2.51
N SER A 16 -0.38 -11.08 -1.72
CA SER A 16 -0.28 -12.49 -2.09
C SER A 16 -1.59 -13.22 -1.85
N ALA A 17 -2.04 -14.02 -2.80
CA ALA A 17 -3.21 -14.88 -2.62
C ALA A 17 -3.10 -16.14 -3.46
N THR A 18 -3.96 -17.12 -3.17
CA THR A 18 -3.95 -18.41 -3.86
C THR A 18 -5.27 -18.67 -4.55
N VAL A 19 -5.32 -19.65 -5.46
CA VAL A 19 -6.60 -20.07 -6.05
C VAL A 19 -7.57 -20.58 -4.98
N ALA A 20 -7.07 -21.25 -3.94
CA ALA A 20 -7.89 -21.81 -2.85
C ALA A 20 -8.38 -20.73 -1.86
N ASN A 21 -7.58 -19.69 -1.64
CA ASN A 21 -7.88 -18.56 -0.77
C ASN A 21 -7.60 -17.26 -1.55
N PRO A 22 -8.53 -16.85 -2.43
CA PRO A 22 -8.30 -15.71 -3.29
C PRO A 22 -8.60 -14.38 -2.59
N PHE A 23 -9.40 -14.41 -1.52
CA PHE A 23 -9.79 -13.26 -0.71
C PHE A 23 -10.16 -13.71 0.71
N PRO A 24 -9.82 -12.94 1.76
CA PRO A 24 -8.87 -11.82 1.75
C PRO A 24 -7.46 -12.32 1.40
N PRO A 25 -6.63 -11.52 0.70
CA PRO A 25 -5.27 -11.94 0.42
C PRO A 25 -4.41 -11.79 1.68
N SER A 26 -3.17 -12.28 1.61
CA SER A 26 -2.13 -11.91 2.55
C SER A 26 -1.49 -10.60 2.09
N ILE A 27 -1.54 -9.57 2.94
CA ILE A 27 -0.77 -8.33 2.77
C ILE A 27 0.38 -8.35 3.76
N SER A 28 1.57 -7.93 3.34
CA SER A 28 2.69 -7.69 4.23
C SER A 28 3.54 -6.52 3.74
N ASP A 29 4.19 -5.82 4.66
CA ASP A 29 5.21 -4.82 4.36
C ASP A 29 6.58 -5.22 4.92
N GLU A 30 7.60 -4.42 4.60
CA GLU A 30 8.97 -4.58 5.10
C GLU A 30 9.14 -4.20 6.58
N GLU A 31 8.16 -3.50 7.17
CA GLU A 31 8.12 -3.19 8.60
C GLU A 31 7.72 -4.42 9.44
N GLY A 32 7.29 -5.50 8.77
CA GLY A 32 6.87 -6.75 9.38
C GLY A 32 5.39 -6.77 9.76
N HIS A 33 4.61 -5.78 9.35
CA HIS A 33 3.17 -5.82 9.48
C HIS A 33 2.60 -6.84 8.48
N ASN A 34 1.56 -7.57 8.88
CA ASN A 34 0.88 -8.50 7.99
C ASN A 34 -0.60 -8.65 8.33
N ALA A 35 -1.41 -8.91 7.31
CA ALA A 35 -2.81 -9.24 7.44
C ALA A 35 -3.21 -10.33 6.45
N ASN A 36 -4.19 -11.14 6.81
CA ASN A 36 -4.75 -12.22 5.99
C ASN A 36 -6.24 -12.49 6.30
N THR A 37 -6.92 -11.47 6.83
CA THR A 37 -8.35 -11.50 7.16
C THR A 37 -8.94 -10.17 6.74
N ALA A 38 -10.21 -10.10 6.35
CA ALA A 38 -10.79 -8.84 5.87
C ALA A 38 -10.72 -7.72 6.94
N ALA A 39 -10.90 -8.09 8.22
CA ALA A 39 -10.73 -7.16 9.34
C ALA A 39 -9.26 -6.78 9.57
N GLY A 40 -8.34 -7.72 9.37
CA GLY A 40 -6.90 -7.48 9.43
C GLY A 40 -6.42 -6.57 8.31
N ASP A 41 -6.92 -6.74 7.09
CA ASP A 41 -6.54 -5.95 5.93
C ASP A 41 -6.95 -4.49 6.12
N ALA A 42 -8.18 -4.26 6.60
CA ALA A 42 -8.67 -2.92 6.93
C ALA A 42 -7.92 -2.25 8.10
N ALA A 43 -7.16 -3.02 8.89
CA ALA A 43 -6.33 -2.54 9.99
C ALA A 43 -4.83 -2.52 9.65
N MET A 44 -4.43 -3.20 8.57
CA MET A 44 -3.05 -3.26 8.08
C MET A 44 -2.61 -1.84 7.71
N THR A 45 -1.57 -1.37 8.38
CA THR A 45 -1.12 0.02 8.27
C THR A 45 0.37 0.06 8.04
N THR A 46 0.78 0.50 6.85
CA THR A 46 2.19 0.76 6.55
C THR A 46 2.53 2.20 6.95
N LEU A 47 3.65 2.41 7.63
CA LEU A 47 4.06 3.73 8.10
C LEU A 47 4.88 4.43 7.02
N VAL A 48 4.50 5.67 6.70
CA VAL A 48 5.13 6.44 5.62
C VAL A 48 5.42 7.87 6.02
N GLY A 49 6.42 8.48 5.37
CA GLY A 49 6.76 9.89 5.46
C GLY A 49 6.43 10.64 4.15
N PRO A 50 6.37 11.99 4.19
CA PRO A 50 6.15 12.78 2.98
C PRO A 50 7.29 12.56 1.98
N GLY A 51 6.94 12.29 0.72
CA GLY A 51 7.88 12.04 -0.36
C GLY A 51 8.35 10.58 -0.46
N ASP A 52 8.00 9.70 0.49
CA ASP A 52 8.33 8.29 0.41
C ASP A 52 7.71 7.65 -0.84
N VAL A 53 8.42 6.66 -1.39
CA VAL A 53 7.94 5.86 -2.51
C VAL A 53 7.32 4.60 -1.96
N VAL A 54 6.09 4.27 -2.36
CA VAL A 54 5.49 2.98 -2.05
C VAL A 54 5.43 2.14 -3.32
N THR A 55 5.99 0.94 -3.24
CA THR A 55 5.99 -0.07 -4.31
C THR A 55 5.08 -1.21 -3.90
N TRP A 56 4.10 -1.54 -4.73
CA TRP A 56 3.26 -2.72 -4.56
C TRP A 56 3.67 -3.81 -5.52
N GLN A 57 3.77 -5.03 -5.01
CA GLN A 57 4.10 -6.20 -5.81
C GLN A 57 3.16 -7.37 -5.52
N LYS A 58 2.95 -8.19 -6.54
CA LYS A 58 2.10 -9.39 -6.43
C LYS A 58 2.91 -10.63 -6.09
N GLY A 59 2.34 -11.50 -5.27
CA GLY A 59 2.84 -12.84 -4.97
C GLY A 59 1.77 -13.92 -5.15
N GLY A 60 2.16 -15.18 -4.93
CA GLY A 60 1.27 -16.34 -5.04
C GLY A 60 0.71 -16.54 -6.45
N ASN A 61 -0.61 -16.77 -6.55
CA ASN A 61 -1.32 -17.01 -7.80
C ASN A 61 -1.97 -15.74 -8.40
N ILE A 62 -1.62 -14.55 -7.91
CA ILE A 62 -2.14 -13.30 -8.47
C ILE A 62 -1.59 -13.10 -9.89
N SER A 63 -2.50 -13.03 -10.86
CA SER A 63 -2.15 -12.83 -12.27
C SER A 63 -1.76 -11.38 -12.54
N SER A 64 -2.45 -10.41 -11.94
CA SER A 64 -2.18 -8.97 -12.10
C SER A 64 -2.63 -8.16 -10.89
N LEU A 65 -1.93 -7.06 -10.63
CA LEU A 65 -2.47 -5.89 -9.93
C LEU A 65 -3.04 -4.97 -11.00
N ASP A 66 -4.32 -4.65 -10.88
CA ASP A 66 -5.07 -3.94 -11.92
C ASP A 66 -5.26 -2.46 -11.61
N ASN A 67 -5.35 -2.10 -10.32
CA ASN A 67 -5.46 -0.71 -9.90
C ASN A 67 -5.00 -0.53 -8.45
N ILE A 68 -4.37 0.60 -8.16
CA ILE A 68 -4.08 1.06 -6.80
C ILE A 68 -4.44 2.54 -6.75
N PHE A 69 -5.37 2.90 -5.89
CA PHE A 69 -5.93 4.25 -5.89
C PHE A 69 -6.49 4.60 -4.52
N GLU A 70 -6.62 5.89 -4.29
CA GLU A 70 -7.18 6.43 -3.07
C GLU A 70 -8.69 6.75 -3.24
N PRO A 71 -9.53 6.56 -2.22
CA PRO A 71 -10.95 6.87 -2.29
C PRO A 71 -11.22 8.35 -2.56
N VAL A 72 -12.39 8.66 -3.12
CA VAL A 72 -12.76 10.06 -3.38
C VAL A 72 -12.75 10.87 -2.07
N GLY A 73 -12.00 11.96 -2.06
CA GLY A 73 -11.93 12.91 -0.94
C GLY A 73 -10.69 12.76 -0.06
N THR A 74 -9.80 11.81 -0.34
CA THR A 74 -8.45 11.76 0.21
C THR A 74 -7.45 12.41 -0.75
N ASP A 75 -6.26 12.74 -0.24
CA ASP A 75 -5.12 13.24 -1.03
C ASP A 75 -3.82 12.68 -0.45
N LEU A 76 -3.72 11.36 -0.46
CA LEU A 76 -2.62 10.60 0.15
C LEU A 76 -1.37 10.61 -0.74
N PHE A 77 -1.54 10.60 -2.06
CA PHE A 77 -0.46 10.51 -3.01
C PHE A 77 -0.20 11.84 -3.73
N ILE A 78 1.06 12.32 -3.72
CA ILE A 78 1.46 13.44 -4.59
C ILE A 78 1.67 12.98 -6.03
N VAL A 79 2.00 11.70 -6.21
CA VAL A 79 1.99 11.02 -7.50
C VAL A 79 1.18 9.76 -7.34
N ASP A 80 0.04 9.71 -8.00
CA ASP A 80 -0.87 8.57 -7.99
C ASP A 80 -0.12 7.28 -8.36
N PRO A 81 -0.43 6.15 -7.70
CA PRO A 81 0.14 4.87 -8.05
C PRO A 81 -0.07 4.54 -9.53
N SER A 82 1.00 4.11 -10.21
CA SER A 82 0.94 3.71 -11.61
C SER A 82 1.70 2.40 -11.84
N ALA A 83 1.26 1.63 -12.84
CA ALA A 83 1.84 0.35 -13.17
C ALA A 83 3.20 0.51 -13.87
N GLU A 84 4.18 -0.27 -13.43
CA GLU A 84 5.51 -0.37 -14.03
C GLU A 84 5.60 -1.56 -14.99
N ASN A 85 6.58 -1.53 -15.90
CA ASN A 85 6.77 -2.58 -16.91
C ASN A 85 7.05 -3.98 -16.32
N ASN A 86 7.47 -4.06 -15.07
CA ASN A 86 7.72 -5.31 -14.34
C ASN A 86 6.48 -5.84 -13.60
N GLY A 87 5.32 -5.19 -13.72
CA GLY A 87 4.07 -5.57 -13.05
C GLY A 87 3.96 -5.14 -11.58
N THR A 88 4.93 -4.35 -11.09
CA THR A 88 4.78 -3.61 -9.83
C THR A 88 3.97 -2.34 -10.06
N TRP A 89 3.50 -1.74 -8.98
CA TRP A 89 2.90 -0.41 -8.99
C TRP A 89 3.71 0.50 -8.08
N VAL A 90 3.84 1.77 -8.45
CA VAL A 90 4.64 2.74 -7.70
C VAL A 90 3.86 4.04 -7.54
N GLY A 91 3.82 4.57 -6.32
CA GLY A 91 3.22 5.86 -5.98
C GLY A 91 4.12 6.62 -5.01
N ILE A 92 3.91 7.94 -4.89
CA ILE A 92 4.69 8.80 -4.00
C ILE A 92 3.76 9.44 -2.98
N ILE A 93 4.13 9.35 -1.70
CA ILE A 93 3.34 9.86 -0.58
C ILE A 93 3.37 11.38 -0.55
N GLY A 94 2.18 11.97 -0.43
CA GLY A 94 1.97 13.40 -0.24
C GLY A 94 2.32 13.89 1.17
N SER A 95 1.91 15.10 1.50
CA SER A 95 2.18 15.71 2.80
C SER A 95 0.90 15.84 3.60
N LEU A 96 0.70 14.95 4.56
CA LEU A 96 -0.43 14.96 5.49
C LEU A 96 0.06 15.27 6.93
N PRO A 97 -0.84 15.68 7.85
CA PRO A 97 -0.52 15.85 9.25
C PRO A 97 0.11 14.59 9.86
N SER A 98 1.02 14.78 10.80
CA SER A 98 1.63 13.70 11.59
C SER A 98 0.55 12.82 12.23
N GLY A 99 0.61 11.51 12.00
CA GLY A 99 -0.38 10.54 12.50
C GLY A 99 -1.68 10.48 11.71
N ALA A 100 -1.84 11.25 10.63
CA ALA A 100 -2.94 11.05 9.69
C ALA A 100 -2.88 9.65 9.08
N GLU A 101 -4.04 9.05 8.88
CA GLU A 101 -4.19 7.69 8.39
C GLU A 101 -5.29 7.68 7.33
N GLU A 102 -4.96 7.18 6.15
CA GLU A 102 -5.88 7.13 5.02
C GLU A 102 -5.93 5.71 4.46
N ALA A 103 -7.13 5.29 4.05
CA ALA A 103 -7.33 4.03 3.36
C ALA A 103 -7.02 4.20 1.86
N TYR A 104 -6.55 3.14 1.23
CA TYR A 104 -6.39 3.06 -0.22
C TYR A 104 -6.84 1.68 -0.71
N SER A 105 -7.28 1.60 -1.95
CA SER A 105 -7.81 0.37 -2.54
C SER A 105 -6.78 -0.29 -3.44
N ILE A 106 -6.69 -1.61 -3.37
CA ILE A 106 -5.91 -2.45 -4.29
C ILE A 106 -6.86 -3.41 -4.99
N THR A 107 -6.87 -3.37 -6.32
CA THR A 107 -7.60 -4.32 -7.16
C THR A 107 -6.63 -5.31 -7.81
N TYR A 108 -6.92 -6.60 -7.70
CA TYR A 108 -6.07 -7.67 -8.24
C TYR A 108 -6.89 -8.82 -8.85
N LYS A 109 -6.25 -9.64 -9.68
CA LYS A 109 -6.89 -10.80 -10.33
C LYS A 109 -6.27 -12.13 -9.95
N ILE A 110 -7.13 -13.14 -9.80
CA ILE A 110 -6.75 -14.56 -9.69
C ILE A 110 -7.68 -15.37 -10.59
N GLY A 111 -7.10 -16.15 -11.52
CA GLY A 111 -7.89 -16.97 -12.44
C GLY A 111 -8.92 -16.17 -13.25
N GLY A 112 -8.63 -14.91 -13.56
CA GLY A 112 -9.53 -14.00 -14.27
C GLY A 112 -10.63 -13.35 -13.43
N THR A 113 -10.77 -13.71 -12.16
CA THR A 113 -11.70 -13.05 -11.22
C THR A 113 -11.01 -11.88 -10.54
N THR A 114 -11.69 -10.74 -10.46
CA THR A 114 -11.21 -9.51 -9.81
C THR A 114 -11.63 -9.47 -8.34
N TYR A 115 -10.71 -9.06 -7.48
CA TYR A 115 -10.89 -8.85 -6.05
C TYR A 115 -10.36 -7.47 -5.67
N THR A 116 -10.90 -6.90 -4.59
CA THR A 116 -10.50 -5.59 -4.06
C THR A 116 -10.34 -5.66 -2.56
N GLN A 117 -9.36 -4.94 -2.04
CA GLN A 117 -9.08 -4.80 -0.61
C GLN A 117 -8.66 -3.36 -0.29
N ASP A 118 -8.84 -2.95 0.97
CA ASP A 118 -8.70 -1.55 1.38
C ASP A 118 -7.78 -1.38 2.61
N PRO A 119 -6.46 -1.64 2.48
CA PRO A 119 -5.48 -1.37 3.53
C PRO A 119 -5.27 0.12 3.79
N ARG A 120 -4.41 0.44 4.76
CA ARG A 120 -4.15 1.80 5.22
C ARG A 120 -2.68 2.19 5.14
N LEU A 121 -2.45 3.49 4.99
CA LEU A 121 -1.15 4.13 5.16
C LEU A 121 -1.26 5.17 6.27
N ARG A 122 -0.26 5.25 7.14
CA ARG A 122 -0.24 6.22 8.23
C ARG A 122 1.03 7.05 8.20
N MET A 123 0.87 8.37 8.27
CA MET A 123 1.97 9.29 8.39
C MET A 123 2.73 9.04 9.68
N GLN A 124 4.02 8.73 9.56
CA GLN A 124 4.92 8.61 10.69
C GLN A 124 4.84 9.89 11.54
N PRO A 125 4.76 9.75 12.87
CA PRO A 125 4.88 10.90 13.73
C PRO A 125 6.21 11.59 13.44
N LYS A 126 6.21 12.92 13.24
CA LYS A 126 7.47 13.68 13.24
C LYS A 126 8.09 13.48 14.63
N THR A 127 9.06 12.59 14.74
CA THR A 127 9.83 12.43 15.96
C THR A 127 10.48 13.78 16.25
N LYS A 128 10.12 14.37 17.40
CA LYS A 128 10.70 15.62 17.90
C LYS A 128 12.17 15.45 18.25
#